data_AF-X1JFW7-F1
#
_entry.id   AF-X1JFW7-F1
#
_cell.length_a   1.000
_cell.length_b   1.000
_cell.length_c   1.000
_cell.angle_alpha   90.00
_cell.angle_beta   90.00
_cell.angle_gamma   90.00
#
_symmetry.space_group_name_H-M   'P 1'
#
loop_
_entity.id
_entity.type
_entity.pdbx_description
1 polymer ?
#
loop_
_entity_poly.entity_id
_entity_poly.type
_entity_poly.pdbx_seq_one_letter_code
_entity_poly.pdbx_strand_id
1 'polypeptide(L)'
;GHLMCAASELPIQLEEDGIYWEENVEDILKALERENLLQKTRHGWVYSGKGRAVDAVSLDNISFETFKVIKQGKLLETMDRAQAYREAYKGAVLLHQGETYLVNDFDLKNLIIQIERKNVDYYT
;
A
#
# COMPACT_ATOMS: atom_id res chain seq x y z
N GLY A 1 -3.97 2.59 -12.71
CA GLY A 1 -4.72 2.11 -11.54
C GLY A 1 -6.21 2.32 -11.70
N HIS A 2 -6.70 3.53 -11.43
CA HIS A 2 -8.15 3.85 -11.46
C HIS A 2 -8.88 3.46 -12.74
N LEU A 3 -8.24 3.60 -13.91
CA LEU A 3 -8.81 3.19 -15.20
C LEU A 3 -9.13 1.68 -15.26
N MET A 4 -8.32 0.84 -14.62
CA MET A 4 -8.60 -0.60 -14.51
C MET A 4 -9.77 -0.87 -13.57
N CYS A 5 -9.91 -0.10 -12.49
CA CYS A 5 -11.06 -0.20 -11.60
C CYS A 5 -12.36 0.19 -12.34
N ALA A 6 -12.34 1.32 -13.05
CA ALA A 6 -13.47 1.76 -13.87
C ALA A 6 -13.87 0.69 -14.90
N ALA A 7 -12.90 0.15 -15.66
CA ALA A 7 -13.12 -0.91 -16.64
C ALA A 7 -13.56 -2.26 -16.04
N SER A 8 -13.35 -2.46 -14.73
CA SER A 8 -13.84 -3.63 -14.00
C SER A 8 -15.28 -3.48 -13.52
N GLU A 9 -15.76 -2.25 -13.37
CA GLU A 9 -17.14 -1.94 -13.00
C GLU A 9 -18.04 -1.87 -14.26
N LEU A 10 -17.63 -1.09 -15.26
CA LEU A 10 -18.34 -0.90 -16.52
C LEU A 10 -17.38 -0.81 -17.72
N PRO A 11 -17.76 -1.28 -18.91
CA PRO A 11 -16.94 -1.12 -20.12
C PRO A 11 -16.70 0.36 -20.43
N ILE A 12 -15.43 0.75 -20.61
CA ILE A 12 -15.07 2.15 -20.92
C ILE A 12 -15.24 2.40 -22.42
N GLN A 13 -16.03 3.41 -22.76
CA GLN A 13 -16.27 3.86 -24.12
C GLN A 13 -15.65 5.23 -24.33
N LEU A 14 -14.53 5.30 -25.06
CA LEU A 14 -13.80 6.56 -25.30
C LEU A 14 -14.65 7.69 -25.88
N GLU A 15 -15.64 7.36 -26.70
CA GLU A 15 -16.53 8.34 -27.34
C GLU A 15 -17.49 8.99 -26.34
N GLU A 16 -17.95 8.25 -25.32
CA GLU A 16 -18.92 8.72 -24.32
C GLU A 16 -18.22 9.18 -23.03
N ASP A 17 -17.26 8.38 -22.55
CA ASP A 17 -16.55 8.58 -21.29
C ASP A 17 -15.33 9.48 -21.41
N GLY A 18 -14.89 9.81 -22.63
CA GLY A 18 -13.67 10.60 -22.87
C GLY A 18 -13.66 11.95 -22.15
N ILE A 19 -14.84 12.49 -21.82
CA ILE A 19 -15.01 13.72 -21.04
C ILE A 19 -14.49 13.63 -19.59
N TYR A 20 -14.42 12.42 -19.02
CA TYR A 20 -14.00 12.17 -17.64
C TYR A 20 -12.49 11.97 -17.50
N TRP A 21 -11.77 11.92 -18.61
CA TRP A 21 -10.36 11.58 -18.65
C TRP A 21 -9.54 12.67 -19.32
N GLU A 22 -8.27 12.75 -18.94
CA GLU A 22 -7.33 13.70 -19.55
C GLU A 22 -6.98 13.29 -20.98
N GLU A 23 -6.34 14.23 -21.70
CA GLU A 23 -5.71 13.93 -22.98
C GLU A 23 -4.74 12.73 -22.81
N ASN A 24 -4.76 11.80 -23.77
CA ASN A 24 -3.97 10.55 -23.81
C ASN A 24 -4.56 9.30 -23.12
N VAL A 25 -5.82 9.30 -22.66
CA VAL A 25 -6.44 8.07 -22.10
C VAL A 25 -6.46 6.90 -23.10
N GLU A 26 -6.58 7.16 -24.40
CA GLU A 26 -6.54 6.12 -25.43
C GLU A 26 -5.19 5.38 -25.46
N ASP A 27 -4.08 6.11 -25.29
CA ASP A 27 -2.74 5.51 -25.26
C ASP A 27 -2.53 4.65 -24.02
N ILE A 28 -3.11 5.07 -22.89
CA ILE A 28 -3.10 4.31 -21.64
C ILE A 28 -3.93 3.02 -21.80
N LEU A 29 -5.12 3.08 -22.40
CA LEU A 29 -5.95 1.91 -22.68
C LEU A 29 -5.21 0.91 -23.57
N LYS A 30 -4.58 1.38 -24.66
CA LYS A 30 -3.75 0.55 -25.55
C LYS A 30 -2.52 -0.03 -24.87
N ALA A 31 -1.91 0.68 -23.92
CA ALA A 31 -0.81 0.14 -23.12
C ALA A 31 -1.30 -1.02 -22.23
N LEU A 32 -2.42 -0.82 -21.53
CA LEU A 32 -3.01 -1.85 -20.67
C LEU A 32 -3.54 -3.06 -21.46
N GLU A 33 -3.98 -2.88 -22.71
CA GLU A 33 -4.30 -3.99 -23.63
C GLU A 33 -3.10 -4.89 -23.88
N ARG A 34 -1.96 -4.27 -24.21
CA ARG A 34 -0.72 -4.98 -24.53
C ARG A 34 -0.21 -5.80 -23.34
N GLU A 35 -0.51 -5.35 -22.13
CA GLU A 35 -0.22 -6.05 -20.88
C GLU A 35 -1.27 -7.11 -20.49
N ASN A 36 -2.31 -7.31 -21.32
CA ASN A 36 -3.46 -8.18 -21.05
C ASN A 36 -4.25 -7.81 -19.78
N LEU A 37 -4.14 -6.56 -19.32
CA LEU A 37 -4.87 -6.03 -18.17
C LEU A 37 -6.26 -5.54 -18.56
N LEU A 38 -6.40 -5.07 -19.80
CA LEU A 38 -7.68 -4.73 -20.42
C LEU A 38 -7.85 -5.49 -21.74
N GLN A 39 -9.08 -5.64 -22.18
CA GLN A 39 -9.44 -6.19 -23.48
C GLN A 39 -10.44 -5.27 -24.17
N LYS A 40 -10.20 -4.95 -25.45
CA LYS A 40 -11.18 -4.23 -26.26
C LYS A 40 -12.31 -5.15 -26.70
N THR A 41 -13.56 -4.73 -26.48
CA THR A 41 -14.76 -5.42 -26.93
C THR A 41 -15.62 -4.48 -27.78
N ARG A 42 -16.69 -5.02 -28.38
CA ARG A 42 -17.70 -4.23 -29.11
C ARG A 42 -18.44 -3.20 -28.24
N HIS A 43 -18.41 -3.37 -26.92
CA HIS A 43 -19.10 -2.50 -25.96
C HIS A 43 -18.15 -1.55 -25.22
N GLY A 44 -16.86 -1.53 -25.59
CA GLY A 44 -15.83 -0.76 -24.89
C GLY A 44 -14.74 -1.64 -24.31
N TRP A 45 -13.87 -1.01 -23.53
CA TRP A 45 -12.72 -1.64 -22.88
C TRP A 45 -13.13 -2.26 -21.54
N VAL A 46 -12.84 -3.54 -21.35
CA VAL A 46 -13.18 -4.28 -20.12
C VAL A 46 -11.92 -4.80 -19.45
N TYR A 47 -11.97 -4.92 -18.12
CA TYR A 47 -10.86 -5.48 -17.36
C TYR A 47 -10.71 -7.00 -17.59
N SER A 48 -9.48 -7.44 -17.87
CA SER A 48 -9.13 -8.85 -18.16
C SER A 48 -7.98 -9.39 -17.32
N GLY A 49 -7.53 -8.65 -16.31
CA GLY A 49 -6.41 -9.04 -15.45
C GLY A 49 -6.71 -10.22 -14.51
N LYS A 50 -5.64 -10.87 -14.02
CA LYS A 50 -5.73 -11.98 -13.06
C LYS A 50 -5.86 -11.44 -11.63
N GLY A 51 -7.09 -11.24 -11.15
CA GLY A 51 -7.38 -10.71 -9.81
C GLY A 51 -8.30 -9.50 -9.85
N ARG A 52 -8.70 -8.94 -8.71
CA ARG A 52 -9.55 -7.73 -8.72
C ARG A 52 -8.68 -6.50 -9.03
N ALA A 53 -9.19 -5.61 -9.89
CA ALA A 53 -8.48 -4.37 -10.22
C ALA A 53 -8.19 -3.52 -8.97
N VAL A 54 -9.12 -3.49 -8.00
CA VAL A 54 -8.96 -2.75 -6.74
C VAL A 54 -7.79 -3.24 -5.87
N ASP A 55 -7.42 -4.52 -5.96
CA ASP A 55 -6.31 -5.07 -5.18
C ASP A 55 -4.95 -4.58 -5.73
N ALA A 56 -4.92 -4.14 -7.00
CA ALA A 56 -3.73 -3.62 -7.66
C ALA A 56 -3.59 -2.09 -7.54
N VAL A 57 -4.55 -1.39 -6.92
CA VAL A 57 -4.59 0.08 -6.87
C VAL A 57 -4.68 0.54 -5.42
N SER A 58 -3.60 1.13 -4.92
CA SER A 58 -3.64 1.85 -3.64
C SER A 58 -4.24 3.24 -3.85
N LEU A 59 -5.22 3.62 -3.05
CA LEU A 59 -5.75 4.99 -3.00
C LEU A 59 -4.82 5.92 -2.20
N ASP A 60 -4.08 5.35 -1.27
CA ASP A 60 -3.11 6.07 -0.45
C ASP A 60 -1.71 5.83 -1.01
N ASN A 61 -0.90 6.88 -1.14
CA ASN A 61 0.53 6.77 -1.47
C ASN A 61 1.36 6.15 -0.31
N ILE A 62 0.68 5.53 0.65
CA ILE A 62 1.25 4.81 1.78
C ILE A 62 1.50 3.39 1.28
N SER A 63 2.75 2.96 1.33
CA SER A 63 3.13 1.59 0.99
C SER A 63 2.25 0.59 1.73
N PHE A 64 1.73 -0.44 1.04
CA PHE A 64 1.04 -1.58 1.65
C PHE A 64 1.87 -2.34 2.70
N GLU A 65 3.17 -2.06 2.78
CA GLU A 65 4.08 -2.69 3.71
C GLU A 65 4.00 -2.02 5.08
N THR A 66 3.29 -2.71 5.97
CA THR A 66 3.12 -2.33 7.37
C THR A 66 3.99 -3.21 8.24
N PHE A 67 4.82 -2.59 9.09
CA PHE A 67 5.61 -3.28 10.10
C PHE A 67 4.76 -3.60 11.33
N LYS A 68 4.92 -4.82 11.85
CA LYS A 68 4.31 -5.27 13.12
C LYS A 68 5.28 -5.03 14.26
N VAL A 69 4.89 -4.20 15.22
CA VAL A 69 5.67 -3.98 16.44
C VAL A 69 5.24 -5.01 17.49
N ILE A 70 6.16 -5.90 17.87
CA ILE A 70 5.87 -7.07 18.70
C ILE A 70 6.60 -6.98 20.04
N LYS A 71 5.83 -7.10 21.13
CA LYS A 71 6.30 -7.23 22.51
C LYS A 71 6.06 -8.66 23.00
N GLN A 72 7.14 -9.43 23.22
CA GLN A 72 7.04 -10.80 23.77
C GLN A 72 6.01 -11.68 23.03
N GLY A 73 6.01 -11.63 21.70
CA GLY A 73 5.09 -12.39 20.85
C GLY A 73 3.68 -11.80 20.71
N LYS A 74 3.37 -10.67 21.36
CA LYS A 74 2.10 -9.95 21.20
C LYS A 74 2.28 -8.73 20.32
N LEU A 75 1.35 -8.53 19.38
CA LEU A 75 1.27 -7.29 18.59
C LEU A 75 0.93 -6.12 19.52
N LEU A 76 1.78 -5.10 19.54
CA LEU A 76 1.51 -3.84 20.25
C LEU A 76 0.85 -2.84 19.30
N GLU A 77 1.46 -2.61 18.13
CA GLU A 77 0.97 -1.68 17.13
C GLU A 77 1.52 -2.00 15.74
N THR A 78 1.13 -1.19 14.77
CA THR A 78 1.56 -1.27 13.39
C THR A 78 2.06 0.09 12.92
N MET A 79 3.15 0.10 12.15
CA MET A 79 3.74 1.31 11.58
C MET A 79 3.85 1.15 10.07
N ASP A 80 3.58 2.21 9.31
CA ASP A 80 3.94 2.20 7.90
C ASP A 80 5.47 2.16 7.73
N ARG A 81 5.93 1.77 6.55
CA ARG A 81 7.35 1.66 6.24
C ARG A 81 8.13 2.93 6.55
N ALA A 82 7.61 4.10 6.18
CA ALA A 82 8.33 5.36 6.36
C ALA A 82 8.44 5.75 7.84
N GLN A 83 7.38 5.53 8.62
CA GLN A 83 7.37 5.71 10.06
C GLN A 83 8.35 4.75 10.74
N ALA A 84 8.30 3.46 10.39
CA ALA A 84 9.18 2.44 10.96
C ALA A 84 10.67 2.81 10.80
N TYR A 85 11.10 3.25 9.61
CA TYR A 85 12.49 3.66 9.39
C TYR A 85 12.93 4.88 10.20
N ARG A 86 12.01 5.82 10.47
CA ARG A 86 12.33 7.04 11.23
C ARG A 86 12.36 6.79 12.74
N GLU A 87 11.39 6.03 13.24
CA GLU A 87 11.09 5.97 14.67
C GLU A 87 11.52 4.66 15.33
N ALA A 88 11.63 3.56 14.57
CA ALA A 88 11.75 2.22 15.12
C ALA A 88 13.05 1.51 14.74
N TYR A 89 14.13 2.22 14.39
CA TYR A 89 15.44 1.60 14.13
C TYR A 89 15.98 0.87 15.37
N LYS A 90 16.90 -0.08 15.19
CA LYS A 90 17.50 -0.84 16.30
C LYS A 90 18.14 0.10 17.33
N GLY A 91 17.73 -0.02 18.60
CA GLY A 91 18.14 0.85 19.70
C GLY A 91 17.27 2.10 19.90
N ALA A 92 16.30 2.35 19.02
CA ALA A 92 15.33 3.42 19.20
C ALA A 92 14.42 3.16 20.40
N VAL A 93 13.89 4.25 20.95
CA VAL A 93 12.96 4.23 22.08
C VAL A 93 11.58 4.63 21.57
N LEU A 94 10.65 3.68 21.59
CA LEU A 94 9.26 3.87 21.20
C LEU A 94 8.41 4.20 22.43
N LEU A 95 7.50 5.16 22.27
CA LEU A 95 6.51 5.51 23.27
C LEU A 95 5.14 5.03 22.79
N HIS A 96 4.51 4.16 23.58
CA HIS A 96 3.17 3.66 23.28
C HIS A 96 2.29 3.80 24.53
N GLN A 97 1.28 4.67 24.44
CA GLN A 97 0.35 4.96 25.56
C GLN A 97 1.05 5.37 26.87
N GLY A 98 2.15 6.14 26.77
CA GLY A 98 2.93 6.59 27.93
C GLY A 98 3.94 5.57 28.46
N GLU A 99 3.96 4.36 27.90
CA GLU A 99 4.93 3.32 28.23
C GLU A 99 6.08 3.32 27.23
N THR A 100 7.30 3.09 27.73
CA THR A 100 8.51 3.18 26.92
C THR A 100 9.06 1.79 26.57
N TYR A 101 9.47 1.65 25.30
CA TYR A 101 9.91 0.40 24.71
C TYR A 101 11.21 0.58 23.95
N LEU A 102 12.18 -0.29 24.17
CA LEU A 102 13.42 -0.31 23.39
C LEU A 102 13.25 -1.25 22.20
N VAL A 103 13.64 -0.80 21.01
CA VAL A 103 13.71 -1.65 19.83
C VAL A 103 14.96 -2.53 19.88
N ASN A 104 14.75 -3.84 20.01
CA ASN A 104 15.82 -4.84 20.04
C ASN A 104 16.24 -5.30 18.65
N ASP A 105 15.26 -5.45 17.74
CA ASP A 105 15.50 -5.96 16.40
C ASP A 105 14.54 -5.38 15.37
N PHE A 106 15.02 -5.25 14.13
CA PHE A 106 14.28 -4.71 12.99
C PHE A 106 14.41 -5.67 11.81
N ASP A 107 13.44 -6.55 11.66
CA ASP A 107 13.40 -7.54 10.59
C ASP A 107 12.67 -6.99 9.37
N LEU A 108 13.47 -6.52 8.41
CA LEU A 108 13.00 -6.02 7.12
C LEU A 108 12.37 -7.10 6.23
N LYS A 109 12.74 -8.38 6.41
CA LYS A 109 12.23 -9.46 5.57
C LYS A 109 10.84 -9.89 6.01
N ASN A 110 10.63 -9.99 7.32
CA ASN A 110 9.35 -10.41 7.88
C ASN A 110 8.42 -9.24 8.24
N LEU A 111 8.89 -7.99 8.06
CA LEU A 111 8.19 -6.76 8.46
C LEU A 111 7.85 -6.76 9.96
N ILE A 112 8.81 -7.13 10.80
CA ILE A 112 8.64 -7.26 12.26
C ILE A 112 9.66 -6.39 13.00
N ILE A 113 9.18 -5.65 13.98
CA ILE A 113 10.01 -4.87 14.91
C ILE A 113 9.84 -5.50 16.29
N GLN A 114 10.91 -6.03 16.87
CA GLN A 114 10.88 -6.63 18.21
C GLN A 114 11.22 -5.58 19.25
N ILE A 115 10.35 -5.45 20.26
CA ILE A 115 10.50 -4.49 21.33
C ILE A 115 10.49 -5.15 22.70
N GLU A 116 11.22 -4.55 23.63
CA GLU A 116 11.17 -4.87 25.04
C GLU A 116 10.72 -3.67 25.86
N ARG A 117 9.94 -3.92 26.93
CA ARG A 117 9.58 -2.84 27.85
C ARG A 117 10.84 -2.42 28.59
N LYS A 118 11.12 -1.11 28.59
CA LYS A 118 12.22 -0.56 29.36
C LYS A 118 11.68 0.60 30.19
N ASN A 119 11.77 0.46 31.51
CA ASN A 119 11.65 1.63 32.39
C ASN A 119 12.93 2.44 32.21
N VAL A 120 12.87 3.49 31.40
CA VAL A 120 13.97 4.45 31.26
C VAL A 120 13.64 5.67 32.10
N ASP A 121 14.53 6.00 33.05
CA ASP A 121 14.45 7.19 33.89
C ASP A 121 15.08 8.44 33.22
N TYR A 122 15.22 8.48 31.89
CA TYR A 122 15.76 9.64 31.19
C TYR A 122 15.22 9.80 29.76
N TYR A 123 15.09 11.07 29.38
CA TYR A 123 14.73 11.58 28.04
C TYR A 123 15.99 12.18 27.40
N THR A 124 16.15 12.08 26.08
CA THR A 124 17.10 12.87 25.26
C THR A 124 16.32 13.56 24.17
#